data_AF-A0A817VFJ1-F1
#
_entry.id   AF-A0A817VFJ1-F1
#
_cell.length_a   1.000
_cell.length_b   1.000
_cell.length_c   1.000
_cell.angle_alpha   90.00
_cell.angle_beta   90.00
_cell.angle_gamma   90.00
#
_symmetry.space_group_name_H-M   'P 1'
#
loop_
_entity.id
_entity.type
_entity.pdbx_description
1 polymer ?
#
loop_
_entity_poly.entity_id
_entity_poly.type
_entity_poly.pdbx_seq_one_letter_code
_entity_poly.pdbx_strand_id
1 'polypeptide(L)'
;MEAARQQGLLRDDAEYERCMAEAVFFHMPQQLRILFCVILLYCNPKKSIDLWSSFKRHMAEDFMQHADAKTGEAMTFYAIEEKLEEKGRRSSDFGIPSPTSVPYTFGSKIINEEEELRIG
;
A
#
# COMPACT_ATOMS: atom_id res chain seq x y z
N MET A 1 39.75 0.31 5.05
CA MET A 1 38.94 1.22 5.88
C MET A 1 37.66 1.52 5.12
N GLU A 2 36.53 1.33 5.81
CA GLU A 2 35.27 2.04 5.62
C GLU A 2 34.61 2.01 4.23
N ALA A 3 33.78 1.00 3.98
CA ALA A 3 32.68 1.11 3.00
C ALA A 3 31.35 1.13 3.77
N ALA A 4 31.01 2.34 4.22
CA ALA A 4 29.66 2.81 4.50
C ALA A 4 28.80 1.99 5.46
N ARG A 5 29.21 1.97 6.73
CA ARG A 5 28.26 2.05 7.84
C ARG A 5 27.53 3.39 7.77
N GLN A 6 26.44 3.48 7.02
CA GLN A 6 25.46 4.57 7.11
C GLN A 6 24.06 4.03 6.83
N GLN A 7 23.70 3.01 7.60
CA GLN A 7 22.35 2.47 7.75
C GLN A 7 21.46 3.46 8.53
N GLY A 8 21.15 4.65 7.98
CA GLY A 8 20.16 5.48 8.66
C GLY A 8 19.87 6.93 8.29
N LEU A 9 20.34 7.54 7.19
CA LEU A 9 20.02 8.98 7.01
C LEU A 9 19.70 9.55 5.61
N LEU A 10 19.91 8.86 4.48
CA LEU A 10 19.83 9.53 3.16
C LEU A 10 19.30 8.67 1.99
N ARG A 11 18.43 7.68 2.23
CA ARG A 11 17.52 7.22 1.14
C ARG A 11 16.36 8.19 1.10
N ASP A 12 16.48 9.17 0.22
CA ASP A 12 15.41 10.11 -0.09
C ASP A 12 14.14 9.31 -0.41
N ASP A 13 12.97 9.76 0.05
CA ASP A 13 11.69 9.04 -0.18
C ASP A 13 11.44 8.81 -1.70
N ALA A 14 12.16 9.55 -2.55
CA ALA A 14 12.26 9.36 -3.99
C ALA A 14 12.63 7.92 -4.42
N GLU A 15 13.37 7.14 -3.63
CA GLU A 15 13.62 5.73 -3.99
C GLU A 15 12.36 4.87 -3.83
N TYR A 16 11.56 5.14 -2.80
CA TYR A 16 10.28 4.45 -2.59
C TYR A 16 9.28 4.84 -3.68
N GLU A 17 9.26 6.11 -4.07
CA GLU A 17 8.46 6.58 -5.21
C GLU A 17 8.85 5.89 -6.52
N ARG A 18 10.15 5.78 -6.82
CA ARG A 18 10.63 5.06 -8.01
C ARG A 18 10.25 3.58 -7.96
N CYS A 19 10.48 2.93 -6.83
CA CYS A 19 10.15 1.51 -6.65
C CYS A 19 8.65 1.25 -6.84
N MET A 20 7.81 2.09 -6.25
CA MET A 20 6.35 2.02 -6.45
C MET A 20 5.97 2.30 -7.91
N ALA A 21 6.58 3.29 -8.55
CA ALA A 21 6.32 3.62 -9.95
C ALA A 21 6.71 2.48 -10.91
N GLU A 22 7.82 1.79 -10.65
CA GLU A 22 8.20 0.59 -11.40
C GLU A 22 7.21 -0.56 -11.15
N ALA A 23 6.75 -0.74 -9.91
CA ALA A 23 5.75 -1.77 -9.59
C ALA A 23 4.39 -1.51 -10.27
N VAL A 24 3.99 -0.23 -10.44
CA VAL A 24 2.79 0.16 -11.19
C VAL A 24 2.83 -0.36 -12.63
N PHE A 25 4.01 -0.37 -13.27
CA PHE A 25 4.16 -0.85 -14.65
C PHE A 25 3.72 -2.30 -14.84
N PHE A 26 3.78 -3.12 -13.79
CA PHE A 26 3.38 -4.53 -13.86
C PHE A 26 1.87 -4.74 -13.68
N HIS A 27 1.07 -3.69 -13.46
CA HIS A 27 -0.40 -3.77 -13.29
C HIS A 27 -0.85 -4.77 -12.22
N MET A 28 -0.12 -4.85 -11.11
CA MET A 28 -0.43 -5.74 -9.98
C MET A 28 -0.83 -4.92 -8.73
N PRO A 29 -2.08 -4.42 -8.64
CA PRO A 29 -2.52 -3.53 -7.56
C PRO A 29 -2.41 -4.15 -6.16
N GLN A 30 -2.68 -5.47 -6.02
CA GLN A 30 -2.48 -6.17 -4.75
C GLN A 30 -1.02 -6.17 -4.29
N GLN A 31 -0.10 -6.48 -5.20
CA GLN A 31 1.34 -6.49 -4.89
C GLN A 31 1.83 -5.06 -4.59
N LEU A 32 1.27 -4.06 -5.25
CA LEU A 32 1.56 -2.65 -4.96
C LEU A 32 1.09 -2.25 -3.55
N ARG A 33 -0.09 -2.73 -3.09
CA ARG A 33 -0.55 -2.54 -1.70
C ARG A 33 0.40 -3.18 -0.69
N ILE A 34 0.87 -4.41 -0.97
CA ILE A 34 1.83 -5.11 -0.11
C ILE A 34 3.15 -4.36 -0.02
N LEU A 35 3.70 -3.92 -1.17
CA LEU A 35 4.91 -3.12 -1.24
C LEU A 35 4.78 -1.84 -0.41
N PHE A 36 3.65 -1.14 -0.53
CA PHE A 36 3.37 0.04 0.28
C PHE A 36 3.39 -0.26 1.79
N CYS A 37 2.74 -1.33 2.25
CA CYS A 37 2.78 -1.76 3.65
C CYS A 37 4.22 -2.05 4.12
N VAL A 38 5.02 -2.73 3.30
CA VAL A 38 6.44 -3.03 3.62
C VAL A 38 7.23 -1.73 3.78
N ILE A 39 7.06 -0.77 2.88
CA ILE A 39 7.73 0.53 2.96
C ILE A 39 7.34 1.25 4.25
N LEU A 40 6.04 1.31 4.59
CA LEU A 40 5.58 1.94 5.84
C LEU A 40 6.19 1.26 7.08
N LEU A 41 6.11 -0.06 7.16
CA LEU A 41 6.51 -0.82 8.35
C LEU A 41 8.02 -0.82 8.59
N TYR A 42 8.82 -0.96 7.53
CA TYR A 42 10.24 -1.25 7.65
C TYR A 42 11.15 -0.10 7.23
N CYS A 43 10.65 0.82 6.40
CA CYS A 43 11.46 1.93 5.88
C CYS A 43 11.13 3.27 6.53
N ASN A 44 9.98 3.37 7.20
CA ASN A 44 9.52 4.57 7.92
C ASN A 44 9.68 5.87 7.09
N PRO A 45 9.04 5.97 5.92
CA PRO A 45 9.23 7.09 5.00
C PRO A 45 8.75 8.40 5.63
N LYS A 46 9.48 9.49 5.39
CA LYS A 46 9.17 10.80 5.98
C LYS A 46 7.90 11.39 5.37
N LYS A 47 7.62 11.06 4.11
CA LYS A 47 6.48 11.54 3.31
C LYS A 47 5.46 10.44 3.00
N SER A 48 5.10 9.65 4.01
CA SER A 48 4.10 8.56 3.89
C SER A 48 2.79 9.01 3.24
N ILE A 49 2.30 10.21 3.59
CA ILE A 49 1.05 10.77 3.06
C ILE A 49 1.16 11.17 1.57
N ASP A 50 2.32 11.65 1.14
CA ASP A 50 2.56 12.03 -0.26
C ASP A 50 2.65 10.77 -1.13
N LEU A 51 3.32 9.73 -0.60
CA LEU A 51 3.40 8.41 -1.24
C LEU A 51 2.01 7.79 -1.39
N TRP A 52 1.20 7.79 -0.31
CA TRP A 52 -0.19 7.37 -0.36
C TRP A 52 -0.98 8.13 -1.44
N SER A 53 -0.90 9.46 -1.44
CA SER A 53 -1.66 10.31 -2.35
C SER A 53 -1.31 10.07 -3.82
N SER A 54 -0.03 9.77 -4.10
CA SER A 54 0.48 9.50 -5.44
C SER A 54 0.05 8.13 -5.97
N PHE A 55 -0.01 7.11 -5.10
CA PHE A 55 -0.20 5.72 -5.54
C PHE A 55 -1.56 5.11 -5.20
N LYS A 56 -2.41 5.73 -4.37
CA LYS A 56 -3.70 5.17 -3.92
C LYS A 56 -4.63 4.74 -5.07
N ARG A 57 -4.60 5.45 -6.20
CA ARG A 57 -5.42 5.11 -7.38
C ARG A 57 -4.89 3.88 -8.08
N HIS A 58 -3.58 3.76 -8.23
CA HIS A 58 -2.93 2.58 -8.81
C HIS A 58 -3.15 1.35 -7.92
N MET A 59 -3.02 1.53 -6.61
CA MET A 59 -3.31 0.49 -5.63
C MET A 59 -4.79 0.09 -5.58
N ALA A 60 -5.70 0.90 -6.14
CA ALA A 60 -7.13 0.64 -6.19
C ALA A 60 -7.61 0.10 -7.55
N GLU A 61 -6.72 -0.10 -8.53
CA GLU A 61 -7.09 -0.41 -9.92
C GLU A 61 -8.01 -1.63 -10.03
N ASP A 62 -7.76 -2.69 -9.26
CA ASP A 62 -8.60 -3.89 -9.19
C ASP A 62 -9.97 -3.61 -8.57
N PHE A 63 -10.03 -2.85 -7.48
CA PHE A 63 -11.30 -2.48 -6.85
C PHE A 63 -12.15 -1.55 -7.72
N MET A 64 -11.51 -0.66 -8.47
CA MET A 64 -12.16 0.29 -9.37
C MET A 64 -12.77 -0.38 -10.62
N GLN A 65 -12.47 -1.66 -10.89
CA GLN A 65 -13.17 -2.42 -11.94
C GLN A 65 -14.63 -2.72 -11.58
N HIS A 66 -14.95 -2.72 -10.29
CA HIS A 66 -16.27 -3.10 -9.78
C HIS A 66 -16.93 -2.02 -8.92
N ALA A 67 -16.25 -0.89 -8.69
CA ALA A 67 -16.72 0.20 -7.88
C ALA A 67 -16.23 1.56 -8.41
N ASP A 68 -16.82 2.65 -7.92
CA ASP A 68 -16.32 3.98 -8.24
C ASP A 68 -14.94 4.24 -7.59
N ALA A 69 -14.24 5.27 -8.07
CA ALA A 69 -12.89 5.60 -7.62
C ALA A 69 -12.80 5.86 -6.10
N LYS A 70 -13.81 6.51 -5.51
CA LYS A 70 -13.81 6.82 -4.07
C LYS A 70 -13.96 5.54 -3.26
N THR A 71 -14.83 4.65 -3.70
CA THR A 71 -15.04 3.33 -3.08
C THR A 71 -13.79 2.46 -3.21
N GLY A 72 -13.16 2.41 -4.40
CA GLY A 72 -11.92 1.65 -4.61
C GLY A 72 -10.73 2.16 -3.79
N GLU A 73 -10.54 3.48 -3.71
CA GLU A 73 -9.51 4.10 -2.85
C GLU A 73 -9.75 3.78 -1.36
N ALA A 74 -11.02 3.75 -0.92
CA ALA A 74 -11.36 3.37 0.45
C ALA A 74 -11.12 1.88 0.73
N MET A 75 -11.49 0.99 -0.19
CA MET A 75 -11.20 -0.44 -0.08
C MET A 75 -9.69 -0.70 0.02
N THR A 76 -8.90 0.02 -0.76
CA THR A 76 -7.44 0.02 -0.70
C THR A 76 -6.93 0.42 0.67
N PHE A 77 -7.48 1.51 1.24
CA PHE A 77 -7.13 1.94 2.59
C PHE A 77 -7.42 0.84 3.62
N TYR A 78 -8.59 0.21 3.60
CA TYR A 78 -8.94 -0.83 4.57
C TYR A 78 -8.09 -2.10 4.42
N ALA A 79 -7.75 -2.50 3.18
CA ALA A 79 -6.83 -3.61 2.94
C ALA A 79 -5.42 -3.35 3.50
N ILE A 80 -4.94 -2.10 3.40
CA ILE A 80 -3.67 -1.69 4.00
C ILE A 80 -3.78 -1.62 5.52
N GLU A 81 -4.86 -1.04 6.05
CA GLU A 81 -5.11 -0.92 7.49
C GLU A 81 -5.11 -2.29 8.17
N GLU A 82 -5.79 -3.29 7.59
CA GLU A 82 -5.79 -4.67 8.08
C GLU A 82 -4.35 -5.23 8.20
N LYS A 83 -3.50 -4.99 7.20
CA LYS A 83 -2.12 -5.49 7.15
C LYS A 83 -1.18 -4.75 8.10
N LEU A 84 -1.44 -3.46 8.36
CA LEU A 84 -0.75 -2.71 9.39
C LEU A 84 -1.16 -3.19 10.79
N GLU A 85 -2.45 -3.46 11.01
CA GLU A 85 -2.99 -3.96 12.28
C GLU A 85 -2.44 -5.34 12.64
N GLU A 86 -2.24 -6.24 11.66
CA GLU A 86 -1.52 -7.51 11.84
C GLU A 86 -0.10 -7.33 12.42
N LYS A 87 0.51 -6.15 12.24
CA LYS A 87 1.83 -5.79 12.77
C LYS A 87 1.76 -4.82 13.96
N GLY A 88 0.57 -4.56 14.49
CA GLY A 88 0.36 -3.65 15.63
C GLY A 88 0.57 -2.18 15.28
N ARG A 89 0.44 -1.81 14.01
CA ARG A 89 0.58 -0.44 13.49
C ARG A 89 -0.73 0.03 12.91
N ARG A 90 -0.89 1.34 12.75
CA ARG A 90 -2.08 1.98 12.18
C ARG A 90 -1.67 2.93 11.07
N SER A 91 -2.51 3.12 10.05
CA SER A 91 -2.30 4.16 9.03
C SER A 91 -2.16 5.56 9.62
N SER A 92 -2.82 5.83 10.75
CA SER A 92 -2.69 7.08 11.52
C SER A 92 -1.27 7.32 12.03
N ASP A 93 -0.49 6.27 12.32
CA ASP A 93 0.92 6.39 12.73
C ASP A 93 1.79 7.02 11.63
N PHE A 94 1.31 6.96 10.39
CA PHE A 94 1.98 7.47 9.19
C PHE A 94 1.32 8.74 8.65
N GLY A 95 0.35 9.31 9.38
CA GLY A 95 -0.39 10.51 8.97
C GLY A 95 -1.35 10.29 7.79
N ILE A 96 -1.68 9.05 7.45
CA ILE A 96 -2.61 8.75 6.37
C ILE A 96 -4.05 8.87 6.90
N PRO A 97 -4.89 9.75 6.30
CA PRO A 97 -6.23 9.97 6.79
C PRO A 97 -7.15 8.81 6.42
N SER A 98 -8.06 8.47 7.33
CA SER A 98 -9.11 7.49 7.03
C SER A 98 -10.07 8.03 5.95
N PRO A 99 -10.65 7.16 5.10
CA PRO A 99 -11.64 7.57 4.12
C PRO A 99 -12.86 8.19 4.80
N THR A 100 -13.38 9.29 4.25
CA THR A 100 -14.64 9.88 4.71
C THR A 100 -15.78 8.90 4.43
N SER A 101 -16.40 8.38 5.50
CA SER A 101 -17.38 7.27 5.54
C SER A 101 -17.98 6.91 4.18
N VAL A 102 -17.38 5.92 3.52
CA VAL A 102 -18.07 5.16 2.48
C VAL A 102 -18.67 3.93 3.14
N PRO A 103 -19.86 3.48 2.76
CA PRO A 103 -20.38 2.20 3.21
C PRO A 103 -19.39 1.10 2.80
N TYR A 104 -18.65 0.58 3.78
CA TYR A 104 -17.71 -0.52 3.59
C TYR A 104 -18.49 -1.83 3.65
N THR A 105 -18.71 -2.46 2.50
CA THR A 105 -19.19 -3.84 2.43
C THR A 105 -18.05 -4.72 1.94
N PHE A 106 -17.25 -5.22 2.88
CA PHE A 106 -16.33 -6.33 2.65
C PHE A 106 -16.98 -7.61 3.17
N GLY A 107 -17.08 -8.64 2.34
CA GLY A 107 -17.56 -9.95 2.79
C GLY A 107 -18.91 -10.41 2.26
N SER A 108 -19.13 -10.34 0.95
CA SER A 108 -19.61 -11.56 0.28
C SER A 108 -18.36 -12.34 -0.13
N LYS A 109 -17.89 -13.22 0.76
CA LYS A 109 -16.69 -14.05 0.60
C LYS A 109 -16.62 -14.65 -0.82
N ILE A 110 -15.54 -14.39 -1.54
CA ILE A 110 -14.64 -15.37 -2.20
C ILE A 110 -13.32 -14.61 -2.45
N ILE A 111 -12.38 -14.67 -1.51
CA ILE A 111 -10.97 -14.60 -1.89
C ILE A 111 -10.67 -16.03 -2.31
N ASN A 112 -10.41 -16.25 -3.60
CA ASN A 112 -9.91 -17.52 -4.06
C ASN A 112 -8.50 -17.68 -3.46
N GLU A 113 -8.41 -18.32 -2.30
CA GLU A 113 -7.16 -18.89 -1.77
C GLU A 113 -6.49 -19.82 -2.81
N GLU A 114 -7.21 -20.22 -3.86
CA GLU A 114 -6.74 -21.01 -5.00
C GLU A 114 -5.85 -20.25 -6.01
N GLU A 115 -5.79 -18.91 -6.02
CA GLU A 115 -4.91 -18.15 -6.94
C GLU A 115 -3.54 -17.76 -6.35
N GLU A 116 -3.32 -17.88 -5.03
CA GLU A 116 -1.98 -17.65 -4.45
C GLU A 116 -1.02 -18.85 -4.62
N LEU A 117 -1.53 -20.01 -5.08
CA LEU A 117 -0.73 -21.22 -5.33
C LEU A 117 -0.38 -21.46 -6.81
N ARG A 118 -0.75 -20.57 -7.74
CA ARG A 118 -0.55 -20.79 -9.19
C ARG A 118 0.62 -20.06 -9.85
N ILE A 119 1.38 -19.27 -9.11
CA ILE A 119 2.59 -18.57 -9.62
C ILE A 119 3.85 -18.92 -8.81
N GLY A 120 3.90 -20.13 -8.26
CA GLY A 120 5.15 -20.82 -7.95
C GLY A 120 5.80 -21.39 -9.21
#